data_AF-A0A9D5M9R1-F1
#
_entry.id   AF-A0A9D5M9R1-F1
#
_cell.length_a   1.000
_cell.length_b   1.000
_cell.length_c   1.000
_cell.angle_alpha   90.00
_cell.angle_beta   90.00
_cell.angle_gamma   90.00
#
_symmetry.space_group_name_H-M   'P 1'
#
loop_
_entity.id
_entity.type
_entity.pdbx_description
1 polymer ?
#
loop_
_entity_poly.entity_id
_entity_poly.type
_entity_poly.pdbx_seq_one_letter_code
_entity_poly.pdbx_strand_id
1 'polypeptide(L)' 'MKTYLEQVLAPRIQGDGGWVEYVSEEGDQLTLIFRGECSKCHMLDRCTAWMESRILEDTGRTLHIRSLRRKPFFWDNN' A
#
# COMPACT_ATOMS: atom_id res chain seq x y z
N MET A 1 -3.78 11.72 -5.71
CA MET A 1 -3.77 10.51 -4.87
C MET A 1 -2.52 10.38 -3.99
N LYS A 2 -1.32 10.71 -4.50
CA LYS A 2 -0.06 10.65 -3.72
C LYS A 2 -0.15 11.33 -2.34
N THR A 3 -0.59 12.59 -2.26
CA THR A 3 -0.72 13.32 -1.00
C THR A 3 -1.70 12.68 -0.03
N TYR A 4 -2.81 12.13 -0.53
CA TYR A 4 -3.79 11.40 0.28
C TYR A 4 -3.17 10.15 0.90
N LEU A 5 -2.43 9.37 0.11
CA LEU A 5 -1.68 8.22 0.61
C LEU A 5 -0.69 8.61 1.72
N GLU A 6 0.11 9.65 1.49
CA GLU A 6 1.15 10.07 2.44
C GLU A 6 0.56 10.64 3.74
N GLN A 7 -0.59 11.32 3.69
CA GLN A 7 -1.18 11.97 4.86
C GLN A 7 -2.23 11.13 5.59
N VAL A 8 -2.92 10.20 4.90
CA VAL A 8 -4.06 9.45 5.48
C VAL A 8 -3.72 7.96 5.65
N LEU A 9 -3.15 7.34 4.62
CA LEU A 9 -2.92 5.89 4.59
C LEU A 9 -1.58 5.50 5.21
N ALA A 10 -0.51 6.20 4.87
CA ALA A 10 0.84 5.96 5.36
C ALA A 10 0.95 6.01 6.90
N PRO A 11 0.44 7.03 7.62
CA PRO A 11 0.54 7.06 9.08
C PRO A 11 -0.23 5.92 9.76
N ARG A 12 -1.35 5.47 9.18
CA ARG A 12 -2.10 4.32 9.71
C ARG A 12 -1.33 3.02 9.54
N ILE A 13 -0.73 2.81 8.37
CA ILE A 13 0.09 1.63 8.10
C ILE A 13 1.37 1.66 8.95
N GLN A 14 2.00 2.81 9.11
CA GLN A 14 3.14 3.00 10.01
C GLN A 14 2.79 2.74 11.48
N GLY A 15 1.58 3.09 11.92
CA GLY A 15 1.07 2.74 13.24
C GLY A 15 0.98 1.22 13.49
N ASP A 16 0.77 0.44 12.42
CA ASP A 16 0.75 -1.03 12.45
C ASP A 16 2.16 -1.65 12.29
N GLY A 17 3.22 -0.83 12.31
CA GLY A 17 4.61 -1.27 12.04
C GLY A 17 4.94 -1.47 10.55
N GLY A 18 4.03 -1.05 9.68
CA GLY A 18 4.12 -1.20 8.24
C GLY A 18 4.78 -0.04 7.52
N TRP A 19 5.24 -0.28 6.30
CA TRP A 19 5.72 0.79 5.42
C TRP A 19 5.11 0.65 4.03
N VAL A 20 4.52 1.73 3.54
CA VAL A 20 3.88 1.82 2.22
C VAL A 20 4.44 3.01 1.45
N GLU A 21 4.66 2.83 0.15
CA GLU A 21 5.12 3.88 -0.76
C GLU A 21 4.23 3.90 -2.01
N TYR A 22 3.90 5.11 -2.48
CA TYR A 22 3.24 5.31 -3.75
C TYR A 22 4.21 5.11 -4.91
N VAL A 23 3.81 4.35 -5.94
CA VAL A 23 4.60 4.15 -7.17
C VAL A 23 3.99 4.88 -8.33
N SER A 24 2.77 4.49 -8.72
CA SER A 24 2.08 5.01 -9.89
C SER A 24 0.58 4.80 -9.76
N GLU A 25 -0.16 5.58 -10.53
CA GLU A 25 -1.60 5.47 -10.70
C GLU A 25 -1.85 5.47 -12.21
N GLU A 26 -2.47 4.40 -12.72
CA GLU A 26 -2.86 4.26 -14.12
C GLU A 26 -4.35 3.97 -14.19
N GLY A 27 -5.14 4.99 -14.57
CA GLY A 27 -6.60 4.90 -14.61
C GLY A 27 -7.16 4.52 -13.25
N ASP A 28 -7.80 3.36 -13.18
CA ASP A 28 -8.40 2.81 -11.96
C ASP A 28 -7.44 1.91 -11.17
N GLN A 29 -6.14 1.86 -11.51
CA GLN A 29 -5.17 0.98 -10.84
C GLN A 29 -4.10 1.78 -10.09
N LEU A 30 -4.05 1.60 -8.78
CA LEU A 30 -3.12 2.28 -7.87
C LEU A 30 -2.03 1.31 -7.43
N THR A 31 -0.78 1.55 -7.85
CA THR A 31 0.35 0.68 -7.52
C THR A 31 1.08 1.20 -6.29
N LEU A 32 1.13 0.36 -5.25
CA LEU A 32 1.78 0.67 -3.97
C LEU A 32 2.85 -0.37 -3.65
N ILE A 33 4.00 0.09 -3.15
CA ILE A 33 5.05 -0.79 -2.63
C ILE A 33 4.91 -0.93 -1.13
N PHE A 34 4.87 -2.17 -0.65
CA PHE A 34 4.92 -2.50 0.77
C PHE A 34 6.30 -3.02 1.13
N ARG A 35 6.89 -2.48 2.20
CA ARG A 35 8.22 -2.85 2.72
C ARG A 35 8.14 -3.33 4.16
N GLY A 36 9.27 -3.84 4.66
CA GLY A 36 9.40 -4.28 6.05
C GLY A 36 8.48 -5.46 6.36
N GLU A 37 7.84 -5.44 7.52
CA GLU A 37 6.92 -6.49 7.96
C GLU A 37 5.67 -6.60 7.08
N CYS A 38 5.18 -5.49 6.50
CA CYS A 38 4.06 -5.54 5.55
C CYS A 38 4.36 -6.35 4.30
N SER A 39 5.62 -6.42 3.84
CA SER A 39 5.98 -7.23 2.67
C SER A 39 5.80 -8.75 2.91
N LYS A 40 5.85 -9.17 4.18
CA LYS A 40 5.69 -10.56 4.63
C LYS A 40 4.33 -10.84 5.26
N CYS A 41 3.47 -9.82 5.41
CA CYS A 41 2.19 -9.97 6.07
C CYS A 41 1.23 -10.83 5.23
N HIS A 42 0.65 -11.84 5.87
CA HIS A 42 -0.40 -12.68 5.27
C HIS A 42 -1.72 -11.93 5.11
N MET A 43 -1.93 -10.85 5.89
CA MET A 43 -3.15 -10.03 5.84
C MET A 43 -3.04 -8.84 4.88
N LEU A 44 -1.99 -8.79 4.04
CA LEU A 44 -1.79 -7.68 3.09
C LEU A 44 -3.00 -7.48 2.17
N ASP A 45 -3.64 -8.57 1.77
CA ASP A 45 -4.85 -8.57 0.94
C ASP A 45 -6.03 -7.85 1.62
N ARG A 46 -6.16 -8.04 2.94
CA ARG A 46 -7.17 -7.34 3.75
C ARG A 46 -6.82 -5.87 3.90
N CYS A 47 -5.54 -5.53 4.07
CA CYS A 47 -5.09 -4.14 4.13
C CYS A 47 -5.41 -3.42 2.81
N THR A 48 -5.11 -4.03 1.65
CA THR A 48 -5.42 -3.42 0.34
C THR A 48 -6.92 -3.26 0.15
N ALA A 49 -7.73 -4.29 0.45
CA ALA A 49 -9.18 -4.20 0.35
C ALA A 49 -9.78 -3.07 1.23
N TRP A 50 -9.25 -2.90 2.44
CA TRP A 50 -9.64 -1.78 3.32
C TRP A 50 -9.24 -0.43 2.72
N MET A 51 -8.05 -0.30 2.16
CA MET A 51 -7.59 0.93 1.52
C MET A 51 -8.41 1.29 0.28
N GLU A 52 -8.75 0.31 -0.56
CA GLU A 52 -9.63 0.49 -1.72
C GLU A 52 -11.00 1.01 -1.31
N SER A 53 -11.61 0.36 -0.30
CA SER A 53 -12.88 0.81 0.27
C SER A 53 -12.79 2.23 0.81
N ARG A 54 -11.69 2.54 1.51
CA ARG A 54 -11.48 3.87 2.09
C ARG A 54 -11.31 4.95 1.04
N ILE A 55 -10.57 4.67 -0.04
CA ILE A 55 -10.39 5.59 -1.17
C ILE A 55 -11.73 5.83 -1.85
N LEU A 56 -12.57 4.80 -2.02
CA LEU A 56 -13.92 4.95 -2.56
C LEU A 56 -14.79 5.84 -1.66
N GLU A 57 -14.78 5.63 -0.35
CA GLU A 57 -15.56 6.45 0.59
C GLU A 57 -15.11 7.91 0.62
N ASP A 58 -13.80 8.17 0.55
CA ASP A 58 -13.23 9.51 0.72
C ASP A 58 -13.23 10.31 -0.59
N THR A 59 -12.92 9.64 -1.70
CA THR A 59 -12.72 10.29 -3.01
C THR A 59 -13.86 10.02 -4.00
N GLY A 60 -14.73 9.05 -3.72
CA GLY A 60 -15.78 8.60 -4.64
C GLY A 60 -15.26 7.81 -5.85
N ARG A 61 -13.97 7.47 -5.89
CA ARG A 61 -13.33 6.76 -7.01
C ARG A 61 -13.08 5.31 -6.65
N THR A 62 -13.46 4.41 -7.56
CA THR A 62 -13.16 2.98 -7.42
C THR A 62 -11.76 2.74 -7.95
N LEU A 63 -10.77 2.68 -7.06
CA LEU A 63 -9.40 2.32 -7.43
C LEU A 63 -9.08 0.91 -6.95
N HIS A 64 -8.35 0.17 -7.79
CA HIS A 64 -7.84 -1.15 -7.49
C HIS A 64 -6.39 -1.08 -7.03
N ILE A 65 -6.09 -1.54 -5.81
CA ILE A 65 -4.74 -1.43 -5.25
C ILE A 65 -3.89 -2.63 -5.67
N ARG A 66 -2.89 -2.36 -6.49
CA ARG A 66 -1.84 -3.32 -6.82
C ARG A 66 -0.73 -3.26 -5.78
N SER A 67 -0.66 -4.27 -4.93
CA SER A 67 0.41 -4.41 -3.93
C SER A 67 1.68 -5.03 -4.53
N LEU A 68 2.76 -4.25 -4.52
CA LEU A 68 4.11 -4.73 -4.84
C LEU A 68 4.85 -5.02 -3.54
N ARG A 69 5.19 -6.29 -3.34
CA ARG A 69 5.99 -6.72 -2.18
C ARG A 69 7.46 -6.59 -2.52
N ARG A 70 8.14 -5.59 -1.96
CA ARG A 70 9.60 -5.50 -2.11
C ARG A 70 10.24 -6.12 -0.88
N LYS A 71 10.81 -7.32 -1.05
CA LYS A 71 11.64 -7.93 0.00
C LYS A 71 12.77 -6.96 0.36
N PRO A 72 13.10 -6.77 1.65
CA PRO A 72 14.27 -5.99 2.03
C PRO A 72 15.50 -6.61 1.34
N PHE A 73 16.32 -5.76 0.73
CA PHE A 73 17.47 -6.11 -0.13
C PHE A 73 18.67 -6.67 0.67
N PHE A 74 18.43 -7.26 1.83
CA PHE A 74 19.42 -8.04 2.56
C PHE A 74 19.04 -9.50 2.37
N TRP A 75 19.98 -10.35 1.97
CA TRP A 75 19.81 -11.73 1.47
C TRP A 75 19.70 -11.88 -0.06
N ASP A 76 20.44 -11.08 -0.82
CA ASP A 76 21.13 -11.62 -2.00
C ASP A 76 22.51 -12.08 -1.52
N ASN A 77 22.59 -13.32 -1.04
CA ASN A 77 23.84 -13.95 -0.65
C ASN A 77 23.86 -15.33 -1.29
N ASN A 78 24.35 -15.39 -2.53
CA ASN A 78 24.99 -16.57 -3.08
C ASN A 78 25.85 -16.22 -4.29
#